data_AF-A0A2V9QW99-F1
#
_entry.id   AF-A0A2V9QW99-F1
#
_cell.length_a   1.000
_cell.length_b   1.000
_cell.length_c   1.000
_cell.angle_alpha   90.00
_cell.angle_beta   90.00
_cell.angle_gamma   90.00
#
_symmetry.space_group_name_H-M   'P 1'
#
loop_
_entity.id
_entity.type
_entity.pdbx_description
1 polymer ?
#
loop_
_entity_poly.entity_id
_entity_poly.type
_entity_poly.pdbx_seq_one_letter_code
_entity_poly.pdbx_strand_id
1 'polypeptide(L)'
;MRLFLLLALAWAAIRSHEANSALPSATRQVGQPTIAAAESPREPTVPWTFQVLDAETNELMPARVSIRSLRADGPAEFVLVPIRRPTYYTPEGAEVLTPSIDYRFLGGTVDFFYTPGQSKLDVPKAGFEIWIQKGFEYEAVRSRVIPEPGKVAQFPLKRWINMPQEGWYSGDTHIHMLEGKRLALHLQAEDLHVGNLLLWRLSYGTPVLGPDVPPGQYAAASAAGNLAWVGEEFRNDTFGHLSILDLKKFYEPMTTHGPDRVDFPPMYEGLREFRQQGAMILFSHLGAQPGVESEYPVDVALGMVDGVETFLGWGTRQGLEWWYKLLNCGFRLPAAAGTDRMGPTRIVGAQRVYVKLDSPFSYRAWIENLKQSHSFVTNGPLLFLKVNKKPVGETVELADGTPKKVRVEARAVSRIPFEWLEIIANGQVIYSLPSAPPHHLRAEVQLDVPITRSGWIAARCIGRGEVLFPDIQPRPTLDGFAHTSPVYISMNKKPIAFRESAEFFRAHIRWLQEWVEANYASPSQAEAFLDLFKKADQVYAGIAKKDRHPSAVVPATP
;
A
#
# COMPACT_ATOMS: atom_id res chain seq x y z
N MET A 1 -13.33 27.90 -11.74
CA MET A 1 -14.64 27.79 -11.04
C MET A 1 -14.84 26.44 -10.35
N ARG A 2 -14.72 25.27 -11.01
CA ARG A 2 -14.86 23.95 -10.35
C ARG A 2 -13.80 23.67 -9.24
N LEU A 3 -12.57 24.19 -9.38
CA LEU A 3 -11.51 24.09 -8.35
C LEU A 3 -11.82 24.90 -7.07
N PHE A 4 -12.42 26.08 -7.23
CA PHE A 4 -12.87 26.92 -6.10
C PHE A 4 -14.01 26.25 -5.31
N LEU A 5 -14.88 25.49 -5.98
CA LEU A 5 -15.97 24.76 -5.31
C LEU A 5 -15.45 23.56 -4.49
N LEU A 6 -14.46 22.82 -5.01
CA LEU A 6 -13.82 21.70 -4.31
C LEU A 6 -13.02 22.17 -3.09
N LEU A 7 -12.30 23.29 -3.21
CA LEU A 7 -11.55 23.89 -2.10
C LEU A 7 -12.48 24.51 -1.05
N ALA A 8 -13.61 25.11 -1.44
CA ALA A 8 -14.62 25.59 -0.51
C ALA A 8 -15.31 24.46 0.28
N LEU A 9 -15.51 23.29 -0.34
CA LEU A 9 -16.04 22.10 0.32
C LEU A 9 -15.04 21.48 1.31
N ALA A 10 -13.74 21.47 0.98
CA ALA A 10 -12.68 21.10 1.91
C ALA A 10 -12.61 22.06 3.12
N TRP A 11 -12.77 23.36 2.87
CA TRP A 11 -12.79 24.39 3.92
C TRP A 11 -14.02 24.27 4.85
N ALA A 12 -15.17 23.87 4.31
CA ALA A 12 -16.36 23.57 5.11
C ALA A 12 -16.23 22.29 5.95
N ALA A 13 -15.53 21.27 5.43
CA ALA A 13 -15.26 20.04 6.16
C ALA A 13 -14.31 20.28 7.36
N ILE A 14 -13.27 21.09 7.19
CA ILE A 14 -12.33 21.46 8.25
C ILE A 14 -13.04 22.23 9.38
N ARG A 15 -13.87 23.24 9.06
CA ARG A 15 -14.66 23.97 10.07
C ARG A 15 -15.68 23.09 10.80
N SER A 16 -16.26 22.09 10.12
CA SER A 16 -17.20 21.16 10.77
C SER A 16 -16.51 20.19 11.74
N HIS A 17 -15.20 19.97 11.56
CA HIS A 17 -14.42 19.13 12.45
C HIS A 17 -14.01 19.89 13.72
N GLU A 18 -13.66 21.17 13.61
CA GLU A 18 -13.37 22.07 14.75
C GLU A 18 -14.61 22.41 15.58
N ALA A 19 -15.79 22.48 14.98
CA ALA A 19 -17.04 22.74 15.72
C ALA A 19 -17.52 21.54 16.56
N ASN A 20 -17.04 20.32 16.30
CA ASN A 20 -17.46 19.09 16.99
C ASN A 20 -16.46 18.61 18.07
N SER A 21 -15.37 19.34 18.32
CA SER A 21 -14.37 18.99 19.35
C SER A 21 -14.65 19.59 20.73
N ALA A 22 -15.70 20.41 20.88
CA ALA A 22 -16.14 20.91 22.19
C ALA A 22 -17.19 19.98 22.81
N LEU A 23 -16.76 18.94 23.52
CA LEU A 23 -17.64 18.17 24.42
C LEU A 23 -17.91 19.00 25.69
N PRO A 24 -19.17 19.29 26.06
CA PRO A 24 -19.49 19.80 27.39
C PRO A 24 -19.37 18.67 28.41
N SER A 25 -18.62 18.91 29.49
CA SER A 25 -18.61 18.06 30.67
C SER A 25 -19.98 18.09 31.36
N ALA A 26 -20.82 17.09 31.10
CA ALA A 26 -22.03 16.85 31.86
C ALA A 26 -22.16 15.35 32.18
N THR A 27 -21.69 14.97 33.36
CA THR A 27 -22.02 13.70 34.01
C THR A 27 -23.54 13.64 34.24
N ARG A 28 -24.26 12.96 33.35
CA ARG A 28 -25.58 12.40 33.63
C ARG A 28 -25.43 10.88 33.73
N GLN A 29 -25.53 10.36 34.95
CA GLN A 29 -25.80 8.93 35.16
C GLN A 29 -27.17 8.63 34.53
N VAL A 30 -27.16 8.06 33.33
CA VAL A 30 -28.32 7.39 32.74
C VAL A 30 -28.12 5.91 33.04
N GLY A 31 -28.98 5.34 33.90
CA GLY A 31 -29.00 3.91 34.15
C GLY A 31 -29.18 3.15 32.84
N GLN A 32 -28.20 2.31 32.50
CA GLN A 32 -28.33 1.41 31.36
C GLN A 32 -29.41 0.38 31.66
N PRO A 33 -30.41 0.19 30.78
CA PRO A 33 -31.25 -1.01 30.86
C PRO A 33 -30.37 -2.21 30.53
N THR A 34 -30.27 -3.14 31.47
CA THR A 34 -29.65 -4.45 31.26
C THR A 34 -30.51 -5.24 30.29
N ILE A 35 -30.27 -5.10 28.99
CA ILE A 35 -30.77 -6.07 28.01
C ILE A 35 -29.93 -7.32 28.23
N ALA A 36 -30.50 -8.29 28.94
CA ALA A 36 -29.97 -9.65 28.93
C ALA A 36 -30.01 -10.11 27.46
N ALA A 37 -28.86 -10.15 26.80
CA ALA A 37 -28.73 -10.83 25.53
C ALA A 37 -29.11 -12.30 25.79
N ALA A 38 -30.25 -12.73 25.25
CA ALA A 38 -30.60 -14.14 25.23
C ALA A 38 -29.44 -14.88 24.55
N GLU A 39 -28.79 -15.79 25.26
CA GLU A 39 -27.77 -16.65 24.66
C GLU A 39 -28.45 -17.50 23.59
N SER A 40 -28.21 -17.20 22.33
CA SER A 40 -28.55 -18.12 21.23
C SER A 40 -27.98 -19.50 21.57
N PRO A 41 -28.75 -20.59 21.40
CA PRO A 41 -28.26 -21.93 21.70
C PRO A 41 -26.97 -22.19 20.92
N ARG A 42 -25.86 -22.42 21.65
CA ARG A 42 -24.56 -22.68 21.03
C ARG A 42 -24.59 -24.02 20.30
N GLU A 43 -24.25 -23.99 19.02
CA GLU A 43 -24.13 -25.18 18.18
C GLU A 43 -23.13 -26.18 18.80
N PRO A 44 -23.42 -27.49 18.83
CA PRO A 44 -22.47 -28.48 19.34
C PRO A 44 -21.16 -28.47 18.54
N THR A 45 -20.04 -28.38 19.25
CA THR A 45 -18.70 -28.38 18.65
C THR A 45 -17.95 -29.68 18.90
N VAL A 46 -16.95 -29.96 18.06
CA VAL A 46 -16.00 -31.07 18.23
C VAL A 46 -14.56 -30.56 18.03
N PRO A 47 -13.56 -31.09 18.78
CA PRO A 47 -12.17 -30.80 18.50
C PRO A 47 -11.76 -31.32 17.13
N TRP A 48 -11.12 -30.46 16.34
CA TRP A 48 -10.66 -30.77 14.99
C TRP A 48 -9.23 -30.28 14.81
N THR A 49 -8.42 -31.07 14.10
CA THR A 49 -7.02 -30.74 13.79
C THR A 49 -6.84 -30.74 12.29
N PHE A 50 -6.13 -29.74 11.78
CA PHE A 50 -5.80 -29.67 10.37
C PHE A 50 -4.37 -29.21 10.13
N GLN A 51 -3.88 -29.55 8.94
CA GLN A 51 -2.59 -29.16 8.41
C GLN A 51 -2.75 -28.47 7.07
N VAL A 52 -1.96 -27.43 6.85
CA VAL A 52 -1.75 -26.76 5.56
C VAL A 52 -0.36 -27.13 5.08
N LEU A 53 -0.28 -27.70 3.89
CA LEU A 53 0.93 -28.30 3.36
C LEU A 53 1.31 -27.63 2.04
N ASP A 54 2.60 -27.51 1.74
CA ASP A 54 3.03 -27.30 0.37
C ASP A 54 2.70 -28.56 -0.46
N ALA A 55 2.01 -28.41 -1.59
CA ALA A 55 1.59 -29.56 -2.39
C ALA A 55 2.76 -30.32 -3.03
N GLU A 56 3.93 -29.70 -3.20
CA GLU A 56 5.11 -30.33 -3.80
C GLU A 56 6.01 -30.97 -2.74
N THR A 57 6.28 -30.26 -1.64
CA THR A 57 7.24 -30.74 -0.61
C THR A 57 6.58 -31.51 0.54
N ASN A 58 5.26 -31.41 0.71
CA ASN A 58 4.50 -31.88 1.88
C ASN A 58 4.96 -31.26 3.22
N GLU A 59 5.68 -30.14 3.18
CA GLU A 59 6.07 -29.41 4.39
C GLU A 59 4.90 -28.56 4.92
N LEU A 60 4.80 -28.44 6.24
CA LEU A 60 3.83 -27.54 6.88
C LEU A 60 4.13 -26.10 6.48
N MET A 61 3.09 -25.35 6.09
CA MET A 61 3.26 -23.96 5.70
C MET A 61 2.30 -23.01 6.42
N PRO A 62 2.81 -21.84 6.85
CA PRO A 62 1.94 -20.78 7.32
C PRO A 62 0.95 -20.30 6.26
N ALA A 63 -0.28 -20.05 6.69
CA ALA A 63 -1.37 -19.60 5.84
C ALA A 63 -2.42 -18.81 6.64
N ARG A 64 -3.23 -18.01 5.94
CA ARG A 64 -4.44 -17.40 6.48
C ARG A 64 -5.63 -18.31 6.26
N VAL A 65 -6.48 -18.42 7.27
CA VAL A 65 -7.63 -19.33 7.30
C VAL A 65 -8.89 -18.59 7.74
N SER A 66 -9.99 -18.80 7.01
CA SER A 66 -11.33 -18.36 7.38
C SER A 66 -12.27 -19.55 7.50
N ILE A 67 -13.17 -19.52 8.49
CA ILE A 67 -14.14 -20.60 8.75
C ILE A 67 -15.54 -20.01 8.87
N ARG A 68 -16.52 -20.65 8.22
CA ARG A 68 -17.94 -20.25 8.23
C ARG A 68 -18.83 -21.45 8.54
N SER A 69 -19.69 -21.36 9.57
CA SER A 69 -20.63 -22.45 9.89
C SER A 69 -21.72 -22.59 8.82
N LEU A 70 -22.25 -23.81 8.71
CA LEU A 70 -23.29 -24.21 7.77
C LEU A 70 -24.61 -24.45 8.52
N ARG A 71 -25.18 -23.42 9.16
CA ARG A 71 -26.51 -23.56 9.79
C ARG A 71 -27.61 -23.69 8.73
N ALA A 72 -28.65 -24.47 9.05
CA ALA A 72 -29.76 -24.78 8.15
C ALA A 72 -30.94 -23.80 8.25
N ASP A 73 -31.02 -22.96 9.29
CA ASP A 73 -32.23 -22.23 9.68
C ASP A 73 -32.01 -20.76 10.13
N GLY A 74 -30.96 -20.10 9.64
CA GLY A 74 -30.75 -18.66 9.88
C GLY A 74 -29.58 -18.08 9.08
N PRO A 75 -29.38 -16.74 9.08
CA PRO A 75 -28.23 -16.12 8.44
C PRO A 75 -26.95 -16.72 9.03
N ALA A 76 -26.00 -17.11 8.17
CA ALA A 76 -24.76 -17.76 8.57
C ALA A 76 -24.01 -16.92 9.62
N GLU A 77 -24.01 -17.35 10.88
CA GLU A 77 -23.12 -16.79 11.90
C GLU A 77 -21.69 -17.25 11.58
N PHE A 78 -20.76 -16.29 11.44
CA PHE A 78 -19.33 -16.61 11.39
C PHE A 78 -18.94 -17.28 12.71
N VAL A 79 -18.34 -18.45 12.62
CA VAL A 79 -17.92 -19.22 13.80
C VAL A 79 -16.43 -19.06 13.94
N LEU A 80 -16.01 -18.23 14.90
CA LEU A 80 -14.71 -18.40 15.52
C LEU A 80 -14.93 -18.87 16.95
N VAL A 81 -14.63 -20.15 17.21
CA VAL A 81 -14.45 -20.64 18.59
C VAL A 81 -12.97 -20.52 18.90
N PRO A 82 -12.62 -19.65 19.86
CA PRO A 82 -12.32 -20.10 21.21
C PRO A 82 -13.08 -19.26 22.24
N ILE A 83 -13.87 -19.93 23.08
CA ILE A 83 -14.52 -19.33 24.24
C ILE A 83 -13.43 -18.92 25.25
N ARG A 84 -13.05 -17.63 25.25
CA ARG A 84 -12.99 -16.70 26.41
C ARG A 84 -12.26 -15.41 26.00
N ARG A 85 -13.06 -14.44 25.54
CA ARG A 85 -12.84 -12.97 25.40
C ARG A 85 -11.51 -12.49 24.76
N PRO A 86 -11.56 -11.68 23.67
CA PRO A 86 -10.40 -10.92 23.23
C PRO A 86 -10.23 -9.71 24.13
N THR A 87 -9.34 -9.80 25.12
CA THR A 87 -8.63 -8.61 25.59
C THR A 87 -7.44 -8.43 24.67
N TYR A 88 -7.42 -7.34 23.91
CA TYR A 88 -6.16 -6.75 23.46
C TYR A 88 -5.25 -6.65 24.70
N TYR A 89 -3.94 -6.88 24.53
CA TYR A 89 -2.92 -7.16 25.56
C TYR A 89 -2.76 -8.65 25.91
N THR A 90 -1.61 -9.22 25.50
CA THR A 90 -1.02 -10.39 26.19
C THR A 90 0.29 -9.93 26.82
N PRO A 91 0.35 -9.79 28.16
CA PRO A 91 1.60 -9.63 28.91
C PRO A 91 2.49 -10.88 28.77
N GLU A 92 3.79 -10.70 28.96
CA GLU A 92 4.82 -11.75 28.84
C GLU A 92 4.49 -13.01 29.65
N GLY A 93 4.61 -14.18 29.02
CA GLY A 93 4.61 -15.49 29.69
C GLY A 93 3.40 -16.40 29.48
N ALA A 94 2.41 -16.05 28.65
CA ALA A 94 1.33 -16.98 28.31
C ALA A 94 1.78 -18.01 27.25
N GLU A 95 1.85 -19.30 27.61
CA GLU A 95 1.90 -20.41 26.65
C GLU A 95 0.59 -20.47 25.85
N VAL A 96 0.63 -19.98 24.62
CA VAL A 96 -0.48 -20.11 23.67
C VAL A 96 -0.12 -21.23 22.68
N LEU A 97 -0.81 -22.37 22.76
CA LEU A 97 -0.69 -23.50 21.83
C LEU A 97 -1.25 -23.22 20.42
N THR A 98 -1.56 -21.95 20.11
CA THR A 98 -2.13 -21.46 18.85
C THR A 98 -1.64 -20.02 18.59
N PRO A 99 -0.64 -19.78 17.72
CA PRO A 99 -0.08 -18.45 17.56
C PRO A 99 -1.03 -17.54 16.75
N SER A 100 -1.29 -16.34 17.31
CA SER A 100 -1.91 -15.15 16.71
C SER A 100 -3.28 -15.29 16.05
N ILE A 101 -4.34 -15.08 16.83
CA ILE A 101 -5.65 -14.74 16.28
C ILE A 101 -5.83 -13.22 16.40
N ASP A 102 -5.83 -12.53 15.25
CA ASP A 102 -6.24 -11.13 15.13
C ASP A 102 -7.75 -11.09 14.84
N TYR A 103 -8.57 -10.64 15.79
CA TYR A 103 -10.02 -10.56 15.61
C TYR A 103 -10.45 -9.18 15.09
N ARG A 104 -11.48 -9.14 14.21
CA ARG A 104 -12.41 -8.00 14.15
C ARG A 104 -13.85 -8.48 14.00
N PHE A 105 -14.70 -8.10 14.95
CA PHE A 105 -16.16 -8.19 14.81
C PHE A 105 -16.66 -6.95 14.05
N LEU A 106 -17.18 -7.12 12.84
CA LEU A 106 -17.98 -6.09 12.16
C LEU A 106 -19.04 -6.73 11.27
N GLY A 107 -20.31 -6.64 11.68
CA GLY A 107 -21.45 -6.47 10.79
C GLY A 107 -21.58 -7.35 9.54
N GLY A 108 -21.02 -8.57 9.51
CA GLY A 108 -21.23 -9.55 8.43
C GLY A 108 -20.11 -9.74 7.41
N THR A 109 -18.86 -9.32 7.65
CA THR A 109 -17.72 -9.63 6.75
C THR A 109 -16.69 -10.57 7.39
N VAL A 110 -16.04 -11.39 6.55
CA VAL A 110 -15.32 -12.64 6.89
C VAL A 110 -14.26 -12.51 7.98
N ASP A 111 -14.40 -13.33 9.03
CA ASP A 111 -13.41 -13.58 10.07
C ASP A 111 -12.24 -14.47 9.56
N PHE A 112 -10.99 -14.15 9.92
CA PHE A 112 -9.82 -14.96 9.60
C PHE A 112 -8.83 -15.08 10.77
N PHE A 113 -7.95 -16.08 10.72
CA PHE A 113 -6.80 -16.23 11.60
C PHE A 113 -5.58 -16.73 10.83
N TYR A 114 -4.40 -16.64 11.42
CA TYR A 114 -3.18 -17.20 10.85
C TYR A 114 -2.83 -18.54 11.51
N THR A 115 -2.49 -19.54 10.71
CA THR A 115 -1.96 -20.82 11.18
C THR A 115 -0.46 -20.90 10.87
N PRO A 116 0.38 -21.48 11.74
CA PRO A 116 1.77 -21.78 11.41
C PRO A 116 1.90 -23.01 10.47
N GLY A 117 0.78 -23.58 10.04
CA GLY A 117 0.71 -24.75 9.16
C GLY A 117 0.02 -25.95 9.81
N GLN A 118 -0.08 -26.00 11.14
CA GLN A 118 -0.94 -26.93 11.85
C GLN A 118 -1.72 -26.20 12.93
N SER A 119 -3.01 -26.50 13.07
CA SER A 119 -3.83 -25.92 14.13
C SER A 119 -4.91 -26.88 14.61
N LYS A 120 -5.31 -26.69 15.87
CA LYS A 120 -6.40 -27.42 16.51
C LYS A 120 -7.41 -26.41 17.03
N LEU A 121 -8.68 -26.61 16.72
CA LEU A 121 -9.79 -25.76 17.16
C LEU A 121 -11.06 -26.57 17.37
N ASP A 122 -12.01 -25.99 18.08
CA ASP A 122 -13.37 -26.54 18.19
C ASP A 122 -14.22 -26.00 17.04
N VAL A 123 -14.87 -26.89 16.30
CA VAL A 123 -15.65 -26.56 15.08
C VAL A 123 -17.07 -27.14 15.15
N PRO A 124 -18.04 -26.57 14.40
CA PRO A 124 -19.39 -27.10 14.32
C PRO A 124 -19.44 -28.58 13.91
N LYS A 125 -20.13 -29.41 14.69
CA LYS A 125 -20.33 -30.84 14.38
C LYS A 125 -21.09 -31.05 13.07
N ALA A 126 -21.99 -30.13 12.71
CA ALA A 126 -22.76 -30.18 11.47
C ALA A 126 -21.91 -29.91 10.20
N GLY A 127 -20.67 -29.44 10.40
CA GLY A 127 -19.75 -29.07 9.35
C GLY A 127 -19.67 -27.56 9.10
N PHE A 128 -18.67 -27.17 8.34
CA PHE A 128 -18.33 -25.78 8.07
C PHE A 128 -17.71 -25.63 6.68
N GLU A 129 -17.69 -24.42 6.16
CA GLU A 129 -16.82 -24.03 5.07
C GLU A 129 -15.49 -23.52 5.62
N ILE A 130 -14.39 -23.93 5.00
CA ILE A 130 -13.05 -23.42 5.25
C ILE A 130 -12.49 -22.78 3.99
N TRP A 131 -11.76 -21.69 4.16
CA TRP A 131 -11.02 -21.02 3.12
C TRP A 131 -9.59 -20.77 3.58
N ILE A 132 -8.61 -21.28 2.84
CA ILE A 132 -7.18 -21.22 3.16
C ILE A 132 -6.43 -20.53 2.03
N GLN A 133 -5.58 -19.57 2.38
CA GLN A 133 -4.84 -18.74 1.42
C GLN A 133 -3.41 -18.47 1.89
N LYS A 134 -2.49 -18.46 0.92
CA LYS A 134 -1.10 -18.06 1.11
C LYS A 134 -0.66 -17.11 -0.01
N GLY A 135 -0.45 -15.83 0.35
CA GLY A 135 -0.03 -14.77 -0.58
C GLY A 135 -0.75 -14.76 -1.94
N PHE A 136 -0.03 -14.33 -2.98
CA PHE A 136 -0.55 -14.23 -4.35
C PHE A 136 -0.08 -15.37 -5.26
N GLU A 137 0.91 -16.15 -4.83
CA GLU A 137 1.60 -17.16 -5.65
C GLU A 137 1.05 -18.58 -5.47
N TYR A 138 0.13 -18.79 -4.53
CA TYR A 138 -0.55 -20.06 -4.28
C TYR A 138 -2.04 -20.01 -4.65
N GLU A 139 -2.55 -21.14 -5.12
CA GLU A 139 -3.97 -21.39 -5.32
C GLU A 139 -4.67 -21.41 -3.95
N ALA A 140 -5.82 -20.74 -3.84
CA ALA A 140 -6.62 -20.74 -2.62
C ALA A 140 -7.44 -22.05 -2.52
N VAL A 141 -7.55 -22.61 -1.33
CA VAL A 141 -8.42 -23.77 -1.08
C VAL A 141 -9.70 -23.30 -0.43
N ARG A 142 -10.85 -23.65 -1.01
CA ARG A 142 -12.17 -23.52 -0.39
C ARG A 142 -12.82 -24.89 -0.34
N SER A 143 -13.22 -25.33 0.84
CA SER A 143 -13.76 -26.68 1.03
C SER A 143 -14.89 -26.69 2.07
N ARG A 144 -15.82 -27.63 1.91
CA ARG A 144 -16.81 -27.97 2.93
C ARG A 144 -16.27 -29.14 3.74
N VAL A 145 -16.21 -28.99 5.05
CA VAL A 145 -15.63 -29.96 5.98
C VAL A 145 -16.72 -30.46 6.91
N ILE A 146 -16.78 -31.78 7.08
CA ILE A 146 -17.48 -32.43 8.19
C ILE A 146 -16.38 -32.98 9.10
N PRO A 147 -16.23 -32.46 10.33
CA PRO A 147 -15.11 -32.85 11.19
C PRO A 147 -15.23 -34.31 11.65
N GLU A 148 -14.17 -35.08 11.43
CA GLU A 148 -14.04 -36.46 11.92
C GLU A 148 -13.15 -36.49 13.18
N PRO A 149 -13.69 -36.82 14.37
CA PRO A 149 -12.91 -36.85 15.61
C PRO A 149 -11.68 -37.76 15.50
N GLY A 150 -10.53 -37.25 15.93
CA GLY A 150 -9.27 -38.01 15.94
C GLY A 150 -8.52 -38.09 14.60
N LYS A 151 -9.08 -37.56 13.51
CA LYS A 151 -8.38 -37.44 12.22
C LYS A 151 -7.82 -36.03 12.03
N VAL A 152 -6.67 -35.98 11.36
CA VAL A 152 -6.06 -34.72 10.90
C VAL A 152 -6.47 -34.48 9.46
N ALA A 153 -7.19 -33.39 9.21
CA ALA A 153 -7.50 -32.96 7.85
C ALA A 153 -6.28 -32.30 7.20
N GLN A 154 -6.00 -32.59 5.94
CA GLN A 154 -4.85 -32.03 5.23
C GLN A 154 -5.33 -31.20 4.04
N PHE A 155 -4.74 -30.01 3.89
CA PHE A 155 -5.03 -29.06 2.83
C PHE A 155 -3.73 -28.71 2.10
N PRO A 156 -3.37 -29.42 1.02
CA PRO A 156 -2.22 -29.07 0.20
C PRO A 156 -2.50 -27.81 -0.63
N LEU A 157 -1.62 -26.81 -0.56
CA LEU A 157 -1.65 -25.61 -1.38
C LEU A 157 -0.66 -25.74 -2.53
N LYS A 158 -1.15 -25.55 -3.75
CA LYS A 158 -0.35 -25.59 -4.97
C LYS A 158 0.16 -24.20 -5.32
N ARG A 159 1.47 -24.06 -5.48
CA ARG A 159 2.09 -22.86 -6.06
C ARG A 159 1.80 -22.83 -7.55
N TRP A 160 1.23 -21.74 -8.08
CA TRP A 160 0.93 -21.60 -9.51
C TRP A 160 1.93 -20.72 -10.26
N ILE A 161 2.73 -19.94 -9.53
CA ILE A 161 3.85 -19.14 -10.05
C ILE A 161 4.94 -19.01 -8.97
N ASN A 162 6.20 -18.93 -9.38
CA ASN A 162 7.33 -18.74 -8.48
C ASN A 162 8.06 -17.45 -8.85
N MET A 163 7.68 -16.35 -8.22
CA MET A 163 8.24 -15.03 -8.52
C MET A 163 9.73 -14.93 -8.17
N PRO A 164 10.22 -15.52 -7.05
CA PRO A 164 11.66 -15.57 -6.77
C PRO A 164 12.50 -16.28 -7.83
N GLN A 165 11.98 -17.33 -8.48
CA GLN A 165 12.68 -17.97 -9.60
C GLN A 165 12.80 -17.05 -10.82
N GLU A 166 11.87 -16.10 -10.98
CA GLU A 166 11.94 -15.03 -11.97
C GLU A 166 12.69 -13.78 -11.45
N GLY A 167 13.24 -13.83 -10.23
CA GLY A 167 13.98 -12.75 -9.58
C GLY A 167 13.10 -11.63 -9.00
N TRP A 168 11.80 -11.86 -8.84
CA TRP A 168 10.85 -10.90 -8.27
C TRP A 168 10.57 -11.21 -6.79
N TYR A 169 10.69 -10.20 -5.94
CA TYR A 169 10.53 -10.33 -4.49
C TYR A 169 9.48 -9.34 -3.97
N SER A 170 8.43 -9.87 -3.34
CA SER A 170 7.33 -9.11 -2.74
C SER A 170 7.74 -8.39 -1.46
N GLY A 171 7.15 -7.23 -1.21
CA GLY A 171 7.22 -6.58 0.09
C GLY A 171 6.10 -5.58 0.37
N ASP A 172 5.95 -5.28 1.65
CA ASP A 172 5.06 -4.26 2.18
C ASP A 172 5.93 -3.14 2.78
N THR A 173 5.79 -1.92 2.26
CA THR A 173 6.60 -0.76 2.68
C THR A 173 6.10 -0.10 3.95
N HIS A 174 4.92 -0.46 4.47
CA HIS A 174 4.24 0.31 5.50
C HIS A 174 3.37 -0.56 6.42
N ILE A 175 3.98 -1.12 7.47
CA ILE A 175 3.30 -1.93 8.49
C ILE A 175 3.42 -1.24 9.85
N HIS A 176 2.32 -1.15 10.60
CA HIS A 176 2.32 -0.71 12.00
C HIS A 176 1.80 -1.81 12.94
N MET A 177 2.04 -1.61 14.24
CA MET A 177 1.38 -2.35 15.33
C MET A 177 1.34 -3.88 15.14
N LEU A 178 2.49 -4.46 14.80
CA LEU A 178 2.69 -5.91 14.69
C LEU A 178 4.13 -6.27 15.06
N GLU A 179 4.31 -7.15 16.04
CA GLU A 179 5.63 -7.38 16.65
C GLU A 179 6.02 -8.86 16.74
N GLY A 180 7.33 -9.08 16.84
CA GLY A 180 7.96 -10.38 17.05
C GLY A 180 7.43 -11.51 16.17
N LYS A 181 7.13 -12.65 16.81
CA LYS A 181 6.65 -13.87 16.14
C LYS A 181 5.34 -13.68 15.37
N ARG A 182 4.52 -12.69 15.74
CA ARG A 182 3.26 -12.40 15.04
C ARG A 182 3.55 -11.79 13.67
N LEU A 183 4.48 -10.83 13.61
CA LEU A 183 4.92 -10.27 12.33
C LEU A 183 5.52 -11.35 11.43
N ALA A 184 6.41 -12.20 11.96
CA ALA A 184 6.97 -13.32 11.19
C ALA A 184 5.88 -14.22 10.58
N LEU A 185 4.90 -14.61 11.41
CA LEU A 185 3.80 -15.48 10.97
C LEU A 185 2.96 -14.83 9.86
N HIS A 186 2.65 -13.54 9.98
CA HIS A 186 1.91 -12.82 8.95
C HIS A 186 2.71 -12.72 7.65
N LEU A 187 4.00 -12.37 7.71
CA LEU A 187 4.85 -12.29 6.52
C LEU A 187 4.95 -13.66 5.80
N GLN A 188 5.10 -14.74 6.57
CA GLN A 188 5.14 -16.09 6.02
C GLN A 188 3.80 -16.51 5.41
N ALA A 189 2.69 -16.26 6.12
CA ALA A 189 1.36 -16.63 5.65
C ALA A 189 0.90 -15.81 4.44
N GLU A 190 1.29 -14.54 4.35
CA GLU A 190 0.97 -13.67 3.22
C GLU A 190 2.02 -13.74 2.09
N ASP A 191 3.02 -14.63 2.20
CA ASP A 191 4.08 -14.88 1.21
C ASP A 191 4.84 -13.59 0.82
N LEU A 192 5.28 -12.83 1.84
CA LEU A 192 5.99 -11.56 1.70
C LEU A 192 7.47 -11.68 1.99
N HIS A 193 8.32 -11.42 1.00
CA HIS A 193 9.77 -11.52 1.20
C HIS A 193 10.32 -10.39 2.08
N VAL A 194 9.72 -9.20 2.04
CA VAL A 194 10.12 -8.05 2.85
C VAL A 194 8.91 -7.45 3.59
N GLY A 195 9.04 -7.18 4.88
CA GLY A 195 8.07 -6.42 5.67
C GLY A 195 8.73 -5.26 6.39
N ASN A 196 8.29 -4.03 6.12
CA ASN A 196 8.82 -2.84 6.79
C ASN A 196 7.89 -2.44 7.94
N LEU A 197 8.32 -2.72 9.17
CA LEU A 197 7.66 -2.28 10.39
C LEU A 197 8.06 -0.82 10.65
N LEU A 198 7.16 0.10 10.37
CA LEU A 198 7.37 1.52 10.65
C LEU A 198 6.95 1.80 12.08
N LEU A 199 7.84 2.42 12.82
CA LEU A 199 7.48 3.01 14.10
C LEU A 199 7.09 4.47 13.86
N TRP A 200 6.15 4.97 14.66
CA TRP A 200 5.87 6.39 14.76
C TRP A 200 5.82 6.77 16.23
N ARG A 201 5.91 8.06 16.56
CA ARG A 201 5.71 8.54 17.93
C ARG A 201 4.70 9.69 17.96
N LEU A 202 3.73 9.63 18.86
CA LEU A 202 2.90 10.76 19.27
C LEU A 202 3.84 11.80 19.88
N SER A 203 3.51 13.07 19.68
CA SER A 203 4.30 14.24 20.06
C SER A 203 5.04 14.08 21.40
N TYR A 204 6.31 14.50 21.44
CA TYR A 204 7.20 14.65 22.61
C TYR A 204 6.68 14.08 23.93
N GLY A 205 7.08 12.85 24.24
CA GLY A 205 6.97 12.29 25.59
C GLY A 205 5.79 11.35 25.84
N THR A 206 4.91 11.12 24.85
CA THR A 206 3.92 10.04 24.96
C THR A 206 4.48 8.77 24.29
N PRO A 207 4.70 7.67 25.02
CA PRO A 207 5.15 6.42 24.42
C PRO A 207 4.16 5.96 23.34
N VAL A 208 4.64 5.46 22.21
CA VAL A 208 3.79 4.91 21.15
C VAL A 208 3.72 3.39 21.15
N LEU A 209 2.57 2.94 20.68
CA LEU A 209 2.22 1.63 20.14
C LEU A 209 3.27 1.13 19.13
N GLY A 210 4.34 0.52 19.63
CA GLY A 210 5.36 -0.21 18.87
C GLY A 210 6.38 -0.83 19.84
N PRO A 211 7.05 -1.93 19.47
CA PRO A 211 8.08 -2.51 20.33
C PRO A 211 9.25 -1.51 20.50
N ASP A 212 9.92 -1.50 21.66
CA ASP A 212 11.13 -0.70 21.88
C ASP A 212 12.31 -1.36 21.16
N VAL A 213 12.35 -1.18 19.82
CA VAL A 213 13.31 -1.82 18.91
C VAL A 213 14.08 -0.76 18.11
N PRO A 214 15.40 -0.90 17.96
CA PRO A 214 16.20 0.00 17.13
C PRO A 214 15.84 -0.16 15.63
N PRO A 215 16.13 0.85 14.80
CA PRO A 215 15.97 0.72 13.36
C PRO A 215 16.96 -0.31 12.79
N GLY A 216 16.61 -0.94 11.67
CA GLY A 216 17.41 -2.01 11.08
C GLY A 216 16.69 -3.36 11.03
N GLN A 217 17.44 -4.44 10.84
CA GLN A 217 16.85 -5.78 10.73
C GLN A 217 16.14 -6.20 12.03
N TYR A 218 14.86 -6.56 11.92
CA TYR A 218 14.10 -7.05 13.05
C TYR A 218 14.23 -8.58 13.18
N ALA A 219 15.26 -9.03 13.91
CA ALA A 219 15.60 -10.44 14.02
C ALA A 219 14.43 -11.31 14.56
N ALA A 220 13.64 -10.80 15.51
CA ALA A 220 12.51 -11.53 16.09
C ALA A 220 11.36 -11.82 15.11
N ALA A 221 11.32 -11.08 13.99
CA ALA A 221 10.32 -11.21 12.94
C ALA A 221 10.91 -11.67 11.59
N SER A 222 12.23 -11.83 11.52
CA SER A 222 12.93 -12.36 10.34
C SER A 222 13.00 -13.88 10.42
N ALA A 223 12.76 -14.56 9.30
CA ALA A 223 12.80 -16.02 9.22
C ALA A 223 13.50 -16.46 7.93
N ALA A 224 13.79 -17.75 7.80
CA ALA A 224 14.30 -18.31 6.56
C ALA A 224 13.27 -18.09 5.44
N GLY A 225 13.52 -17.10 4.57
CA GLY A 225 12.64 -16.71 3.46
C GLY A 225 12.02 -15.30 3.55
N ASN A 226 12.00 -14.66 4.72
CA ASN A 226 11.36 -13.35 4.92
C ASN A 226 12.25 -12.42 5.75
N LEU A 227 12.37 -11.16 5.34
CA LEU A 227 13.12 -10.11 6.05
C LEU A 227 12.16 -9.08 6.62
N ALA A 228 12.17 -8.93 7.95
CA ALA A 228 11.48 -7.83 8.62
C ALA A 228 12.49 -6.71 8.91
N TRP A 229 12.12 -5.46 8.63
CA TRP A 229 12.98 -4.30 8.84
C TRP A 229 12.24 -3.20 9.59
N VAL A 230 12.88 -2.64 10.61
CA VAL A 230 12.35 -1.51 11.39
C VAL A 230 12.74 -0.21 10.70
N GLY A 231 11.74 0.60 10.39
CA GLY A 231 11.86 1.95 9.87
C GLY A 231 11.05 2.94 10.69
N GLU A 232 10.86 4.13 10.12
CA GLU A 232 10.12 5.23 10.74
C GLU A 232 9.04 5.72 9.79
N GLU A 233 7.83 5.94 10.29
CA GLU A 233 6.89 6.84 9.65
C GLU A 233 7.10 8.22 10.27
N PHE A 234 7.74 9.11 9.52
CA PHE A 234 7.93 10.50 9.93
C PHE A 234 6.68 11.30 9.57
N ARG A 235 6.09 11.97 10.57
CA ARG A 235 4.74 12.52 10.45
C ARG A 235 4.67 14.02 10.64
N ASN A 236 3.95 14.64 9.71
CA ASN A 236 3.53 16.03 9.74
C ASN A 236 2.04 16.06 9.37
N ASP A 237 1.18 16.41 10.32
CA ASP A 237 -0.27 16.23 10.16
C ASP A 237 -0.85 17.19 9.10
N THR A 238 -0.11 18.23 8.68
CA THR A 238 -0.48 19.11 7.57
C THR A 238 0.19 18.71 6.25
N PHE A 239 1.52 18.53 6.28
CA PHE A 239 2.35 18.49 5.07
C PHE A 239 2.60 17.07 4.55
N GLY A 240 2.45 16.05 5.39
CA GLY A 240 2.42 14.66 4.96
C GLY A 240 3.10 13.68 5.88
N HIS A 241 2.96 12.40 5.54
CA HIS A 241 3.67 11.33 6.18
C HIS A 241 4.67 10.71 5.20
N LEU A 242 5.79 10.26 5.76
CA LEU A 242 6.90 9.72 5.00
C LEU A 242 7.29 8.36 5.57
N SER A 243 7.28 7.33 4.74
CA SER A 243 7.83 6.02 5.08
C SER A 243 9.34 6.01 4.85
N ILE A 244 10.10 5.90 5.93
CA ILE A 244 11.56 5.92 5.94
C ILE A 244 12.09 4.50 6.13
N LEU A 245 12.63 3.92 5.05
CA LEU A 245 13.15 2.55 5.01
C LEU A 245 14.68 2.54 5.01
N ASP A 246 15.28 1.40 5.38
CA ASP A 246 16.75 1.26 5.51
C ASP A 246 17.40 2.33 6.40
N LEU A 247 16.68 2.74 7.45
CA LEU A 247 17.12 3.75 8.40
C LEU A 247 18.16 3.16 9.37
N LYS A 248 19.14 3.98 9.78
CA LYS A 248 20.19 3.57 10.73
C LYS A 248 19.96 4.10 12.14
N LYS A 249 19.28 5.23 12.25
CA LYS A 249 18.94 5.93 13.49
C LYS A 249 17.64 6.70 13.29
N PHE A 250 16.71 6.58 14.24
CA PHE A 250 15.49 7.39 14.25
C PHE A 250 15.80 8.88 14.27
N TYR A 251 14.96 9.66 13.60
CA TYR A 251 14.93 11.10 13.72
C TYR A 251 14.03 11.50 14.89
N GLU A 252 14.42 12.52 15.64
CA GLU A 252 13.61 13.04 16.74
C GLU A 252 13.37 14.55 16.55
N PRO A 253 12.11 15.01 16.63
CA PRO A 253 10.91 14.21 16.89
C PRO A 253 10.46 13.42 15.65
N MET A 254 9.94 12.20 15.83
CA MET A 254 9.32 11.42 14.73
C MET A 254 8.00 12.04 14.22
N THR A 255 7.41 12.95 14.98
CA THR A 255 6.22 13.73 14.61
C THR A 255 6.40 15.20 14.96
N THR A 256 6.24 16.09 13.98
CA THR A 256 6.33 17.55 14.19
C THR A 256 5.02 18.17 14.69
N HIS A 257 3.89 17.50 14.47
CA HIS A 257 2.58 17.95 14.97
C HIS A 257 2.43 17.77 16.49
N GLY A 258 1.56 18.57 17.12
CA GLY A 258 1.06 18.35 18.48
C GLY A 258 -0.15 19.24 18.80
N PRO A 259 -0.94 18.91 19.83
CA PRO A 259 -2.26 19.51 20.09
C PRO A 259 -2.27 21.05 20.23
N ASP A 260 -1.13 21.66 20.60
CA ASP A 260 -1.00 23.11 20.81
C ASP A 260 0.02 23.79 19.87
N ARG A 261 0.41 23.14 18.76
CA ARG A 261 1.47 23.66 17.88
C ARG A 261 1.21 23.39 16.40
N VAL A 262 1.61 24.36 15.58
CA VAL A 262 1.72 24.19 14.13
C VAL A 262 2.87 23.23 13.80
N ASP A 263 2.77 22.57 12.65
CA ASP A 263 3.77 21.65 12.14
C ASP A 263 5.11 22.36 11.87
N PHE A 264 6.07 22.24 12.80
CA PHE A 264 7.37 22.87 12.68
C PHE A 264 8.46 22.05 13.39
N PRO A 265 9.69 21.96 12.87
CA PRO A 265 10.21 22.56 11.62
C PRO A 265 9.61 21.96 10.33
N PRO A 266 9.85 22.56 9.15
CA PRO A 266 9.48 21.95 7.86
C PRO A 266 9.99 20.52 7.74
N MET A 267 9.25 19.66 7.03
CA MET A 267 9.65 18.25 6.82
C MET A 267 11.04 18.11 6.21
N TYR A 268 11.47 19.12 5.46
CA TYR A 268 12.80 19.24 4.86
C TYR A 268 13.95 18.97 5.84
N GLU A 269 13.83 19.38 7.11
CA GLU A 269 14.90 19.14 8.09
C GLU A 269 15.05 17.65 8.44
N GLY A 270 13.93 16.94 8.66
CA GLY A 270 13.93 15.49 8.85
C GLY A 270 14.42 14.76 7.59
N LEU A 271 13.91 15.18 6.42
CA LEU A 271 14.33 14.65 5.12
C LEU A 271 15.84 14.75 4.89
N ARG A 272 16.48 15.86 5.30
CA ARG A 272 17.94 16.02 5.22
C ARG A 272 18.70 15.03 6.08
N GLU A 273 18.22 14.75 7.28
CA GLU A 273 18.84 13.75 8.16
C GLU A 273 18.68 12.33 7.59
N PHE A 274 17.49 11.98 7.11
CA PHE A 274 17.26 10.68 6.45
C PHE A 274 18.14 10.49 5.22
N ARG A 275 18.31 11.53 4.40
CA ARG A 275 19.22 11.54 3.25
C ARG A 275 20.67 11.28 3.65
N GLN A 276 21.16 11.93 4.71
CA GLN A 276 22.53 11.72 5.22
C GLN A 276 22.77 10.27 5.68
N GLN A 277 21.72 9.60 6.18
CA GLN A 277 21.80 8.19 6.57
C GLN A 277 21.82 7.23 5.38
N GLY A 278 21.44 7.68 4.18
CA GLY A 278 21.27 6.86 2.98
C GLY A 278 19.92 6.11 2.92
N ALA A 279 18.97 6.49 3.77
CA ALA A 279 17.65 5.88 3.85
C ALA A 279 16.90 5.96 2.52
N MET A 280 15.90 5.09 2.35
CA MET A 280 14.90 5.24 1.31
C MET A 280 13.74 6.06 1.86
N ILE A 281 13.38 7.12 1.14
CA ILE A 281 12.32 8.04 1.57
C ILE A 281 11.14 7.90 0.61
N LEU A 282 10.02 7.42 1.09
CA LEU A 282 8.77 7.29 0.32
C LEU A 282 7.74 8.28 0.84
N PHE A 283 7.10 9.04 -0.05
CA PHE A 283 5.92 9.81 0.34
C PHE A 283 4.71 8.87 0.49
N SER A 284 4.16 8.77 1.69
CA SER A 284 3.08 7.83 2.02
C SER A 284 1.74 8.28 1.44
N HIS A 285 0.82 7.33 1.22
CA HIS A 285 -0.61 7.57 0.87
C HIS A 285 -0.89 8.72 -0.10
N LEU A 286 -0.09 8.85 -1.17
CA LEU A 286 -0.23 9.94 -2.13
C LEU A 286 -1.67 10.04 -2.69
N GLY A 287 -2.32 11.19 -2.45
CA GLY A 287 -3.69 11.44 -2.91
C GLY A 287 -4.80 10.86 -2.03
N ALA A 288 -4.48 10.32 -0.85
CA ALA A 288 -5.45 9.83 0.12
C ALA A 288 -6.30 10.95 0.74
N GLN A 289 -5.67 12.06 1.13
CA GLN A 289 -6.33 13.13 1.87
C GLN A 289 -6.04 14.51 1.26
N PRO A 290 -6.68 14.90 0.14
CA PRO A 290 -6.42 16.19 -0.51
C PRO A 290 -6.68 17.37 0.43
N GLY A 291 -5.69 18.25 0.59
CA GLY A 291 -5.72 19.39 1.52
C GLY A 291 -5.02 19.12 2.85
N VAL A 292 -4.72 17.86 3.13
CA VAL A 292 -3.75 17.34 4.09
C VAL A 292 -2.64 16.65 3.26
N GLU A 293 -1.48 16.32 3.80
CA GLU A 293 -0.39 15.62 3.06
C GLU A 293 0.07 16.31 1.76
N SER A 294 0.20 17.64 1.80
CA SER A 294 0.27 18.44 0.58
C SER A 294 1.65 18.92 0.16
N GLU A 295 2.75 18.65 0.89
CA GLU A 295 4.09 19.17 0.54
C GLU A 295 4.83 18.31 -0.51
N TYR A 296 4.29 17.15 -0.91
CA TYR A 296 4.95 16.23 -1.86
C TYR A 296 5.54 16.88 -3.14
N PRO A 297 4.92 17.87 -3.83
CA PRO A 297 5.55 18.41 -5.03
C PRO A 297 6.79 19.25 -4.70
N VAL A 298 6.88 19.80 -3.50
CA VAL A 298 8.06 20.53 -3.00
C VAL A 298 9.18 19.54 -2.76
N ASP A 299 8.93 18.49 -1.97
CA ASP A 299 9.94 17.49 -1.62
C ASP A 299 10.50 16.77 -2.84
N VAL A 300 9.64 16.44 -3.81
CA VAL A 300 10.07 15.85 -5.09
C VAL A 300 10.93 16.83 -5.89
N ALA A 301 10.52 18.10 -6.01
CA ALA A 301 11.27 19.09 -6.78
C ALA A 301 12.64 19.40 -6.18
N LEU A 302 12.77 19.33 -4.85
CA LEU A 302 14.02 19.49 -4.12
C LEU A 302 14.86 18.19 -4.10
N GLY A 303 14.35 17.09 -4.66
CA GLY A 303 15.07 15.80 -4.72
C GLY A 303 15.17 15.10 -3.37
N MET A 304 14.24 15.38 -2.44
CA MET A 304 14.30 14.86 -1.07
C MET A 304 13.60 13.51 -0.90
N VAL A 305 12.71 13.14 -1.81
CA VAL A 305 11.97 11.86 -1.80
C VAL A 305 12.48 10.95 -2.92
N ASP A 306 12.54 9.64 -2.64
CA ASP A 306 12.96 8.61 -3.59
C ASP A 306 11.81 8.01 -4.39
N GLY A 307 10.60 7.99 -3.84
CA GLY A 307 9.42 7.39 -4.47
C GLY A 307 8.12 7.71 -3.75
N VAL A 308 7.02 7.13 -4.23
CA VAL A 308 5.68 7.43 -3.71
C VAL A 308 4.88 6.14 -3.48
N GLU A 309 4.17 6.08 -2.37
CA GLU A 309 3.16 5.06 -2.13
C GLU A 309 1.89 5.40 -2.92
N THR A 310 1.89 5.02 -4.19
CA THR A 310 0.77 5.27 -5.12
C THR A 310 -0.47 4.41 -4.84
N PHE A 311 -0.33 3.39 -3.99
CA PHE A 311 -1.33 2.35 -3.84
C PHE A 311 -1.47 1.86 -2.39
N LEU A 312 -2.57 2.28 -1.76
CA LEU A 312 -2.93 1.96 -0.37
C LEU A 312 -4.41 1.55 -0.21
N GLY A 313 -5.16 1.46 -1.31
CA GLY A 313 -6.58 1.10 -1.28
C GLY A 313 -7.55 2.27 -1.12
N TRP A 314 -7.15 3.48 -0.72
CA TRP A 314 -7.96 4.70 -0.87
C TRP A 314 -7.13 5.80 -1.54
N GLY A 315 -7.78 6.73 -2.25
CA GLY A 315 -7.09 7.81 -2.98
C GLY A 315 -6.30 7.37 -4.22
N THR A 316 -6.15 6.07 -4.49
CA THR A 316 -5.31 5.51 -5.57
C THR A 316 -5.50 6.19 -6.92
N ARG A 317 -6.74 6.44 -7.35
CA ARG A 317 -6.99 7.13 -8.63
C ARG A 317 -6.31 8.51 -8.67
N GLN A 318 -6.50 9.30 -7.63
CA GLN A 318 -5.92 10.63 -7.51
C GLN A 318 -4.40 10.57 -7.35
N GLY A 319 -3.90 9.65 -6.51
CA GLY A 319 -2.48 9.38 -6.35
C GLY A 319 -1.78 9.06 -7.67
N LEU A 320 -2.38 8.19 -8.49
CA LEU A 320 -1.88 7.89 -9.84
C LEU A 320 -1.91 9.11 -10.75
N GLU A 321 -2.99 9.89 -10.76
CA GLU A 321 -3.07 11.12 -11.55
C GLU A 321 -1.96 12.12 -11.18
N TRP A 322 -1.67 12.28 -9.88
CA TRP A 322 -0.59 13.14 -9.40
C TRP A 322 0.79 12.56 -9.72
N TRP A 323 1.00 11.27 -9.49
CA TRP A 323 2.25 10.60 -9.83
C TRP A 323 2.57 10.68 -11.32
N TYR A 324 1.58 10.49 -12.21
CA TYR A 324 1.77 10.67 -13.65
C TYR A 324 2.20 12.10 -14.01
N LYS A 325 1.64 13.11 -13.34
CA LYS A 325 2.07 14.50 -13.54
C LYS A 325 3.51 14.71 -13.07
N LEU A 326 3.95 14.07 -11.97
CA LEU A 326 5.35 14.11 -11.53
C LEU A 326 6.28 13.45 -12.56
N LEU A 327 5.90 12.28 -13.10
CA LEU A 327 6.64 11.62 -14.17
C LEU A 327 6.71 12.48 -15.45
N ASN A 328 5.62 13.18 -15.78
CA ASN A 328 5.55 14.14 -16.88
C ASN A 328 6.42 15.40 -16.65
N CYS A 329 6.80 15.67 -15.40
CA CYS A 329 7.79 16.68 -15.05
C CYS A 329 9.24 16.14 -15.15
N GLY A 330 9.42 14.87 -15.49
CA GLY A 330 10.73 14.22 -15.65
C GLY A 330 11.33 13.69 -14.35
N PHE A 331 10.59 13.72 -13.25
CA PHE A 331 10.99 13.06 -12.03
C PHE A 331 10.95 11.54 -12.19
N ARG A 332 11.92 10.85 -11.60
CA ARG A 332 12.00 9.39 -11.59
C ARG A 332 11.62 8.88 -10.22
N LEU A 333 10.39 8.39 -10.10
CA LEU A 333 9.80 7.96 -8.84
C LEU A 333 9.19 6.57 -9.05
N PRO A 334 9.67 5.54 -8.34
CA PRO A 334 9.09 4.21 -8.40
C PRO A 334 7.67 4.23 -7.86
N ALA A 335 6.84 3.36 -8.42
CA ALA A 335 5.62 2.95 -7.75
C ALA A 335 6.01 2.04 -6.56
N ALA A 336 5.62 2.47 -5.36
CA ALA A 336 5.66 1.67 -4.14
C ALA A 336 4.24 1.47 -3.59
N ALA A 337 4.10 0.46 -2.73
CA ALA A 337 2.84 0.12 -2.08
C ALA A 337 3.12 -0.49 -0.71
N GLY A 338 2.42 0.04 0.28
CA GLY A 338 2.37 -0.47 1.63
C GLY A 338 0.91 -0.54 2.09
N THR A 339 0.63 -1.27 3.15
CA THR A 339 -0.75 -1.44 3.62
C THR A 339 -1.19 -0.38 4.60
N ASP A 340 -0.25 0.35 5.19
CA ASP A 340 -0.50 1.21 6.34
C ASP A 340 -1.31 0.42 7.39
N ARG A 341 -0.86 -0.80 7.70
CA ARG A 341 -1.61 -1.68 8.60
C ARG A 341 -1.59 -1.11 10.01
N MET A 342 -2.67 -0.43 10.39
CA MET A 342 -2.86 0.12 11.74
C MET A 342 -3.57 -0.84 12.72
N GLY A 343 -3.87 -2.07 12.31
CA GLY A 343 -4.57 -3.03 13.16
C GLY A 343 -5.01 -4.27 12.41
N PRO A 344 -5.76 -5.18 13.06
CA PRO A 344 -6.19 -6.44 12.48
C PRO A 344 -7.13 -6.28 11.28
N THR A 345 -7.60 -5.07 11.02
CA THR A 345 -8.58 -4.75 9.98
C THR A 345 -7.95 -4.65 8.59
N ARG A 346 -6.62 -4.58 8.51
CA ARG A 346 -5.85 -4.58 7.26
C ARG A 346 -4.91 -5.78 7.28
N ILE A 347 -4.90 -6.51 6.18
CA ILE A 347 -4.02 -7.65 5.97
C ILE A 347 -2.65 -7.14 5.55
N VAL A 348 -1.58 -7.67 6.14
CA VAL A 348 -0.20 -7.34 5.74
C VAL A 348 0.03 -7.75 4.28
N GLY A 349 0.58 -6.85 3.47
CA GLY A 349 0.78 -7.03 2.04
C GLY A 349 -0.50 -7.23 1.21
N ALA A 350 -1.68 -6.84 1.69
CA ALA A 350 -2.87 -6.77 0.84
C ALA A 350 -2.64 -5.86 -0.36
N GLN A 351 -1.94 -4.75 -0.12
CA GLN A 351 -1.28 -3.92 -1.11
C GLN A 351 0.22 -4.20 -0.98
N ARG A 352 0.89 -4.57 -2.07
CA ARG A 352 2.32 -4.90 -2.03
C ARG A 352 3.04 -4.44 -3.27
N VAL A 353 4.35 -4.31 -3.15
CA VAL A 353 5.26 -4.07 -4.26
C VAL A 353 6.09 -5.32 -4.53
N TYR A 354 6.24 -5.70 -5.80
CA TYR A 354 7.23 -6.67 -6.22
C TYR A 354 8.42 -5.92 -6.83
N VAL A 355 9.63 -6.30 -6.42
CA VAL A 355 10.88 -5.69 -6.89
C VAL A 355 11.72 -6.73 -7.62
N LYS A 356 12.19 -6.40 -8.81
CA LYS A 356 13.07 -7.26 -9.62
C LYS A 356 14.51 -7.09 -9.17
N LEU A 357 15.16 -8.20 -8.86
CA LEU A 357 16.58 -8.29 -8.55
C LEU A 357 17.25 -9.17 -9.61
N ASP A 358 18.46 -8.78 -10.00
CA ASP A 358 19.40 -9.61 -10.78
C ASP A 358 20.56 -10.13 -9.92
N SER A 359 20.53 -9.80 -8.63
CA SER A 359 21.47 -10.24 -7.60
C SER A 359 20.78 -11.16 -6.58
N PRO A 360 21.54 -11.89 -5.75
CA PRO A 360 20.96 -12.66 -4.64
C PRO A 360 20.09 -11.79 -3.75
N PHE A 361 18.98 -12.36 -3.28
CA PHE A 361 18.03 -11.66 -2.42
C PHE A 361 18.70 -11.17 -1.14
N SER A 362 18.58 -9.87 -0.89
CA SER A 362 18.92 -9.20 0.36
C SER A 362 18.08 -7.94 0.48
N TYR A 363 17.86 -7.46 1.71
CA TYR A 363 17.12 -6.22 1.94
C TYR A 363 17.74 -5.02 1.21
N ARG A 364 19.07 -4.90 1.26
CA ARG A 364 19.81 -3.86 0.53
C ARG A 364 19.57 -3.92 -0.98
N ALA A 365 19.70 -5.09 -1.59
CA ALA A 365 19.43 -5.25 -3.02
C ALA A 365 17.97 -4.92 -3.37
N TRP A 366 17.03 -5.26 -2.49
CA TRP A 366 15.62 -4.93 -2.65
C TRP A 366 15.38 -3.41 -2.62
N ILE A 367 15.96 -2.69 -1.64
CA ILE A 367 15.88 -1.23 -1.55
C ILE A 367 16.53 -0.54 -2.76
N GLU A 368 17.73 -0.96 -3.16
CA GLU A 368 18.47 -0.37 -4.28
C GLU A 368 17.73 -0.54 -5.62
N ASN A 369 17.06 -1.67 -5.84
CA ASN A 369 16.27 -1.92 -7.05
C ASN A 369 14.90 -1.23 -7.00
N LEU A 370 14.27 -1.11 -5.82
CA LEU A 370 13.06 -0.31 -5.66
C LEU A 370 13.32 1.16 -5.98
N LYS A 371 14.41 1.75 -5.46
CA LYS A 371 14.85 3.12 -5.81
C LYS A 371 15.04 3.32 -7.33
N GLN A 372 15.47 2.27 -8.04
CA GLN A 372 15.66 2.30 -9.49
C GLN A 372 14.37 2.03 -10.29
N SER A 373 13.21 1.93 -9.64
CA SER A 373 11.93 1.68 -10.31
C SER A 373 11.84 0.32 -11.01
N HIS A 374 12.64 -0.66 -10.55
CA HIS A 374 12.54 -2.06 -10.96
C HIS A 374 11.37 -2.76 -10.25
N SER A 375 10.17 -2.17 -10.32
CA SER A 375 9.03 -2.58 -9.48
C SER A 375 7.68 -2.56 -10.19
N PHE A 376 6.72 -3.28 -9.61
CA PHE A 376 5.29 -3.06 -9.84
C PHE A 376 4.52 -3.22 -8.52
N VAL A 377 3.39 -2.52 -8.41
CA VAL A 377 2.49 -2.59 -7.25
C VAL A 377 1.24 -3.40 -7.60
N THR A 378 0.66 -4.10 -6.63
CA THR A 378 -0.48 -5.00 -6.86
C THR A 378 -1.27 -5.36 -5.60
N ASN A 379 -2.56 -5.68 -5.78
CA ASN A 379 -3.42 -6.36 -4.80
C ASN A 379 -3.86 -7.77 -5.24
N GLY A 380 -3.28 -8.27 -6.33
CA GLY A 380 -3.57 -9.60 -6.86
C GLY A 380 -2.86 -9.90 -8.17
N PRO A 381 -3.16 -9.17 -9.28
CA PRO A 381 -2.54 -9.43 -10.57
C PRO A 381 -1.03 -9.19 -10.56
N LEU A 382 -0.27 -10.12 -11.10
CA LEU A 382 1.16 -10.00 -11.33
C LEU A 382 1.38 -9.44 -12.73
N LEU A 383 2.11 -8.32 -12.81
CA LEU A 383 2.14 -7.46 -13.99
C LEU A 383 3.57 -7.22 -14.46
N PHE A 384 3.80 -7.45 -15.75
CA PHE A 384 5.11 -7.36 -16.38
C PHE A 384 5.04 -6.42 -17.58
N LEU A 385 6.08 -5.60 -17.74
CA LEU A 385 6.23 -4.67 -18.87
C LEU A 385 7.68 -4.67 -19.35
N LYS A 386 7.85 -4.67 -20.68
CA LYS A 386 9.09 -4.34 -21.36
C LYS A 386 8.81 -3.39 -22.52
N VAL A 387 9.74 -2.49 -22.80
CA VAL A 387 9.71 -1.63 -23.99
C VAL A 387 11.05 -1.73 -24.72
N ASN A 388 11.06 -2.14 -25.98
CA ASN A 388 12.29 -2.49 -26.71
C ASN A 388 13.22 -3.40 -25.89
N LYS A 389 12.64 -4.43 -25.25
CA LYS A 389 13.32 -5.38 -24.33
C LYS A 389 13.86 -4.77 -23.03
N LYS A 390 13.74 -3.46 -22.82
CA LYS A 390 14.12 -2.79 -21.58
C LYS A 390 13.06 -3.02 -20.50
N PRO A 391 13.43 -3.48 -19.29
CA PRO A 391 12.50 -3.67 -18.19
C PRO A 391 12.05 -2.34 -17.58
N VAL A 392 11.06 -2.41 -16.69
CA VAL A 392 10.60 -1.28 -15.87
C VAL A 392 11.78 -0.61 -15.14
N GLY A 393 11.76 0.71 -15.05
CA GLY A 393 12.84 1.55 -14.50
C GLY A 393 13.93 1.95 -15.49
N GLU A 394 14.14 1.17 -16.55
CA GLU A 394 15.14 1.49 -17.58
C GLU A 394 14.69 2.56 -18.58
N THR A 395 15.63 3.02 -19.41
CA THR A 395 15.41 4.03 -20.46
C THR A 395 15.67 3.45 -21.85
N VAL A 396 14.73 3.69 -22.77
CA VAL A 396 14.90 3.48 -24.21
C VAL A 396 15.37 4.78 -24.85
N GLU A 397 16.56 4.76 -25.43
CA GLU A 397 17.11 5.89 -26.19
C GLU A 397 16.68 5.82 -27.66
N LEU A 398 16.09 6.89 -28.16
CA LEU A 398 15.69 7.07 -29.55
C LEU A 398 16.42 8.28 -30.15
N ALA A 399 17.04 8.09 -31.32
CA ALA A 399 17.75 9.13 -32.05
C ALA A 399 17.01 9.51 -33.35
N ASP A 400 17.32 10.68 -33.89
CA ASP A 400 16.84 11.09 -35.22
C ASP A 400 17.20 10.03 -36.28
N GLY A 401 16.24 9.67 -37.13
CA GLY A 401 16.38 8.61 -38.13
C GLY A 401 16.03 7.19 -37.65
N THR A 402 15.83 6.96 -36.35
CA THR A 402 15.24 5.70 -35.87
C THR A 402 13.74 5.65 -36.19
N PRO A 403 13.15 4.47 -36.42
CA PRO A 403 11.70 4.33 -36.43
C PRO A 403 11.18 4.94 -35.13
N LYS A 404 10.31 5.94 -35.25
CA LYS A 404 9.67 6.62 -34.11
C LYS A 404 8.60 5.72 -33.49
N LYS A 405 8.89 4.44 -33.33
CA LYS A 405 8.04 3.42 -32.74
C LYS A 405 8.86 2.61 -31.75
N VAL A 406 8.24 2.25 -30.64
CA VAL A 406 8.82 1.31 -29.67
C VAL A 406 7.93 0.08 -29.56
N ARG A 407 8.55 -1.09 -29.44
CA ARG A 407 7.86 -2.34 -29.18
C ARG A 407 7.51 -2.40 -27.71
N VAL A 408 6.22 -2.43 -27.39
CA VAL A 408 5.71 -2.63 -26.03
C VAL A 408 5.25 -4.07 -25.88
N GLU A 409 5.70 -4.72 -24.82
CA GLU A 409 5.29 -6.07 -24.44
C GLU A 409 4.80 -6.02 -22.99
N ALA A 410 3.54 -6.36 -22.74
CA ALA A 410 2.99 -6.44 -21.40
C ALA A 410 2.23 -7.74 -21.17
N ARG A 411 2.37 -8.30 -19.97
CA ARG A 411 1.72 -9.53 -19.55
C ARG A 411 1.16 -9.37 -18.14
N ALA A 412 -0.07 -9.81 -17.95
CA ALA A 412 -0.72 -9.90 -16.65
C ALA A 412 -1.21 -11.32 -16.40
N VAL A 413 -0.93 -11.85 -15.21
CA VAL A 413 -1.45 -13.14 -14.73
C VAL A 413 -1.93 -12.98 -13.30
N SER A 414 -3.01 -13.63 -12.93
CA SER A 414 -3.63 -13.44 -11.62
C SER A 414 -4.33 -14.70 -11.16
N ARG A 415 -4.49 -14.84 -9.84
CA ARG A 415 -5.41 -15.81 -9.22
C ARG A 415 -6.81 -15.25 -8.99
N ILE A 416 -6.98 -13.93 -9.17
CA ILE A 416 -8.26 -13.22 -9.12
C ILE A 416 -8.59 -12.58 -10.45
N PRO A 417 -9.88 -12.49 -10.83
CA PRO A 417 -10.29 -11.83 -12.05
C PRO A 417 -9.79 -10.38 -12.11
N PHE A 418 -9.28 -9.98 -13.28
CA PHE A 418 -9.10 -8.57 -13.65
C PHE A 418 -9.63 -8.37 -15.06
N GLU A 419 -10.16 -7.20 -15.42
CA GLU A 419 -10.81 -7.00 -16.71
C GLU A 419 -9.91 -6.47 -17.78
N TRP A 420 -9.07 -5.50 -17.44
CA TRP A 420 -8.34 -4.73 -18.44
C TRP A 420 -6.87 -4.77 -18.14
N LEU A 421 -6.08 -5.08 -19.17
CA LEU A 421 -4.66 -4.75 -19.26
C LEU A 421 -4.54 -3.50 -20.13
N GLU A 422 -4.13 -2.40 -19.53
CA GLU A 422 -3.97 -1.11 -20.18
C GLU A 422 -2.50 -0.76 -20.34
N ILE A 423 -2.17 -0.14 -21.48
CA ILE A 423 -0.88 0.50 -21.72
C ILE A 423 -1.08 2.01 -21.63
N ILE A 424 -0.26 2.64 -20.80
CA ILE A 424 -0.33 4.06 -20.48
C ILE A 424 0.95 4.73 -21.00
N ALA A 425 0.81 5.85 -21.71
CA ALA A 425 1.92 6.71 -22.09
C ALA A 425 1.66 8.13 -21.61
N ASN A 426 2.59 8.70 -20.84
CA ASN A 426 2.53 10.07 -20.33
C ASN A 426 1.21 10.42 -19.59
N GLY A 427 0.62 9.44 -18.91
CA GLY A 427 -0.62 9.57 -18.16
C GLY A 427 -1.90 9.33 -18.96
N GLN A 428 -1.80 8.99 -20.25
CA GLN A 428 -2.95 8.64 -21.09
C GLN A 428 -2.96 7.15 -21.42
N VAL A 429 -4.14 6.52 -21.34
CA VAL A 429 -4.33 5.14 -21.83
C VAL A 429 -4.28 5.17 -23.35
N ILE A 430 -3.28 4.48 -23.94
CA ILE A 430 -3.08 4.41 -25.39
C ILE A 430 -3.55 3.07 -25.99
N TYR A 431 -3.78 2.08 -25.14
CA TYR A 431 -4.30 0.77 -25.52
C TYR A 431 -4.94 0.08 -24.32
N SER A 432 -6.05 -0.62 -24.53
CA SER A 432 -6.72 -1.44 -23.51
C SER A 432 -7.07 -2.80 -24.11
N LEU A 433 -6.66 -3.87 -23.44
CA LEU A 433 -6.96 -5.25 -23.80
C LEU A 433 -7.85 -5.88 -22.72
N PRO A 434 -9.01 -6.46 -23.07
CA PRO A 434 -9.78 -7.23 -22.11
C PRO A 434 -9.04 -8.54 -21.76
N SER A 435 -9.10 -8.93 -20.49
CA SER A 435 -8.62 -10.23 -20.01
C SER A 435 -9.52 -11.35 -20.53
N ALA A 436 -8.92 -12.50 -20.84
CA ALA A 436 -9.61 -13.57 -21.56
C ALA A 436 -10.67 -14.28 -20.67
N PRO A 437 -11.90 -14.52 -21.18
CA PRO A 437 -12.89 -15.41 -20.54
C PRO A 437 -12.37 -16.86 -20.40
N PRO A 438 -12.95 -17.69 -19.52
CA PRO A 438 -14.13 -17.43 -18.67
C PRO A 438 -13.80 -16.81 -17.30
N HIS A 439 -12.51 -16.73 -16.92
CA HIS A 439 -12.10 -16.33 -15.56
C HIS A 439 -11.36 -14.99 -15.50
N HIS A 440 -11.01 -14.40 -16.64
CA HIS A 440 -10.34 -13.11 -16.70
C HIS A 440 -9.03 -13.06 -15.88
N LEU A 441 -8.25 -14.14 -15.94
CA LEU A 441 -7.02 -14.32 -15.14
C LEU A 441 -5.72 -14.03 -15.89
N ARG A 442 -5.78 -13.78 -17.21
CA ARG A 442 -4.60 -13.56 -18.04
C ARG A 442 -4.89 -12.61 -19.20
N ALA A 443 -3.93 -11.73 -19.46
CA ALA A 443 -3.89 -10.87 -20.62
C ALA A 443 -2.44 -10.69 -21.08
N GLU A 444 -2.20 -10.65 -22.38
CA GLU A 444 -0.87 -10.44 -22.95
C GLU A 444 -1.01 -9.64 -24.23
N VAL A 445 -0.21 -8.59 -24.37
CA VAL A 445 -0.23 -7.70 -25.52
C VAL A 445 1.17 -7.43 -26.01
N GLN A 446 1.32 -7.38 -27.34
CA GLN A 446 2.47 -6.80 -27.98
C GLN A 446 2.03 -5.81 -29.06
N LEU A 447 2.49 -4.57 -28.99
CA LEU A 447 2.17 -3.54 -29.98
C LEU A 447 3.34 -2.58 -30.23
N ASP A 448 3.33 -1.94 -31.40
CA ASP A 448 4.31 -0.90 -31.73
C ASP A 448 3.68 0.48 -31.49
N VAL A 449 4.22 1.22 -30.51
CA VAL A 449 3.69 2.52 -30.09
C VAL A 449 4.50 3.64 -30.74
N PRO A 450 3.87 4.58 -31.49
CA PRO A 450 4.56 5.73 -32.02
C PRO A 450 4.99 6.71 -30.93
N ILE A 451 6.23 7.18 -30.99
CA ILE A 451 6.82 8.14 -30.04
C ILE A 451 7.15 9.45 -30.74
N THR A 452 6.60 10.54 -30.24
CA THR A 452 6.81 11.89 -30.80
C THR A 452 7.74 12.75 -29.96
N ARG A 453 7.95 12.40 -28.69
CA ARG A 453 8.74 13.14 -27.69
C ARG A 453 9.21 12.23 -26.56
N SER A 454 10.18 12.71 -25.77
CA SER A 454 10.57 12.04 -24.52
C SER A 454 9.37 11.91 -23.59
N GLY A 455 9.28 10.79 -22.90
CA GLY A 455 8.14 10.43 -22.09
C GLY A 455 8.37 9.14 -21.32
N TRP A 456 7.29 8.48 -20.95
CA TRP A 456 7.32 7.19 -20.26
C TRP A 456 6.13 6.33 -20.66
N ILE A 457 6.30 5.02 -20.51
CA ILE A 457 5.27 4.00 -20.76
C ILE A 457 5.14 3.13 -19.51
N ALA A 458 3.91 2.84 -19.08
CA ALA A 458 3.62 1.91 -18.01
C ALA A 458 2.47 0.96 -18.41
N ALA A 459 2.30 -0.12 -17.66
CA ALA A 459 1.14 -1.00 -17.78
C ALA A 459 0.31 -0.94 -16.50
N ARG A 460 -1.01 -1.14 -16.63
CA ARG A 460 -1.96 -1.16 -15.52
C ARG A 460 -2.98 -2.28 -15.70
N CYS A 461 -3.31 -2.98 -14.63
CA CYS A 461 -4.47 -3.87 -14.56
C CYS A 461 -5.59 -3.22 -13.76
N ILE A 462 -6.83 -3.40 -14.23
CA ILE A 462 -8.04 -2.97 -13.53
C ILE A 462 -9.03 -4.14 -13.59
N GLY A 463 -9.58 -4.56 -12.45
CA GLY A 463 -10.63 -5.58 -12.40
C GLY A 463 -12.07 -5.09 -12.55
N ARG A 464 -12.99 -6.05 -12.46
CA ARG A 464 -14.40 -5.89 -12.09
C ARG A 464 -14.64 -6.70 -10.81
N GLY A 465 -15.45 -6.17 -9.90
CA GLY A 465 -15.63 -6.69 -8.56
C GLY A 465 -15.81 -8.18 -8.49
N GLU A 466 -14.79 -8.86 -7.95
CA GLU A 466 -14.91 -10.00 -7.05
C GLU A 466 -13.58 -10.20 -6.30
N VAL A 467 -13.71 -10.52 -5.01
CA VAL A 467 -12.81 -10.12 -3.93
C VAL A 467 -12.01 -11.32 -3.40
N LEU A 468 -10.68 -11.22 -3.36
CA LEU A 468 -9.85 -11.89 -2.34
C LEU A 468 -8.97 -10.77 -1.74
N PHE A 469 -9.45 -9.80 -0.96
CA PHE A 469 -10.05 -9.82 0.38
C PHE A 469 -10.81 -8.51 0.56
N PRO A 470 -11.97 -8.47 1.24
CA PRO A 470 -12.71 -7.22 1.38
C PRO A 470 -11.94 -6.34 2.37
N ASP A 471 -11.27 -5.30 1.86
CA ASP A 471 -10.74 -4.25 2.72
C ASP A 471 -11.90 -3.67 3.53
N ILE A 472 -11.76 -3.73 4.84
CA ILE A 472 -12.73 -3.17 5.77
C ILE A 472 -12.45 -1.67 5.92
N GLN A 473 -12.69 -0.94 4.84
CA GLN A 473 -13.22 0.42 4.86
C GLN A 473 -14.23 0.52 3.70
N PRO A 474 -15.43 1.07 3.92
CA PRO A 474 -16.44 1.17 2.88
C PRO A 474 -16.02 2.27 1.91
N ARG A 475 -15.26 1.94 0.86
CA ARG A 475 -15.12 2.74 -0.37
C ARG A 475 -14.61 1.85 -1.50
N PRO A 476 -15.12 2.02 -2.74
CA PRO A 476 -14.89 1.09 -3.84
C PRO A 476 -13.49 1.32 -4.42
N THR A 477 -12.56 0.40 -4.23
CA THR A 477 -11.27 0.48 -4.90
C THR A 477 -10.87 -0.86 -5.48
N LEU A 478 -11.37 -1.06 -6.71
CA LEU A 478 -10.75 -1.81 -7.79
C LEU A 478 -10.24 -3.20 -7.37
N ASP A 479 -11.13 -4.17 -7.44
CA ASP A 479 -11.02 -5.28 -8.39
C ASP A 479 -9.62 -5.44 -9.00
N GLY A 480 -8.98 -6.60 -8.82
CA GLY A 480 -7.63 -6.94 -9.30
C GLY A 480 -6.86 -5.78 -9.95
N PHE A 481 -6.15 -5.01 -9.13
CA PHE A 481 -5.38 -3.85 -9.55
C PHE A 481 -3.89 -4.15 -9.53
N ALA A 482 -3.19 -3.70 -10.56
CA ALA A 482 -1.75 -3.65 -10.57
C ALA A 482 -1.25 -2.49 -11.42
N HIS A 483 -0.07 -1.96 -11.11
CA HIS A 483 0.56 -0.92 -11.92
C HIS A 483 2.07 -1.10 -11.92
N THR A 484 2.70 -1.04 -13.09
CA THR A 484 4.17 -1.08 -13.16
C THR A 484 4.78 0.27 -12.85
N SER A 485 5.98 0.31 -12.30
CA SER A 485 6.85 1.45 -12.54
C SER A 485 7.05 1.67 -14.06
N PRO A 486 7.36 2.89 -14.52
CA PRO A 486 7.46 3.18 -15.94
C PRO A 486 8.75 2.62 -16.57
N VAL A 487 8.71 2.37 -17.88
CA VAL A 487 9.90 2.42 -18.75
C VAL A 487 9.98 3.82 -19.34
N TYR A 488 11.15 4.46 -19.23
CA TYR A 488 11.35 5.82 -19.73
C TYR A 488 11.76 5.82 -21.20
N ILE A 489 11.36 6.86 -21.93
CA ILE A 489 11.72 7.08 -23.33
C ILE A 489 12.46 8.41 -23.45
N SER A 490 13.69 8.37 -23.94
CA SER A 490 14.53 9.53 -24.22
C SER A 490 14.60 9.74 -25.72
N MET A 491 13.94 10.78 -26.24
CA MET A 491 14.00 11.17 -27.65
C MET A 491 15.04 12.27 -27.82
N ASN A 492 16.14 11.97 -28.52
CA ASN A 492 17.26 12.88 -28.76
C ASN A 492 17.85 13.47 -27.48
N LYS A 493 17.88 12.68 -26.39
CA LYS A 493 18.35 13.11 -25.05
C LYS A 493 17.61 14.34 -24.50
N LYS A 494 16.41 14.64 -25.02
CA LYS A 494 15.58 15.74 -24.51
C LYS A 494 14.92 15.31 -23.19
N PRO A 495 14.76 16.22 -22.23
CA PRO A 495 14.08 15.91 -20.99
C PRO A 495 12.60 15.61 -21.22
N ILE A 496 12.01 14.79 -20.34
CA ILE A 496 10.56 14.71 -20.19
C ILE A 496 10.12 16.01 -19.52
N ALA A 497 9.30 16.80 -20.21
CA ALA A 497 8.86 18.10 -19.72
C ALA A 497 7.52 18.46 -20.33
N PHE A 498 6.44 18.28 -19.57
CA PHE A 498 5.09 18.66 -19.98
C PHE A 498 4.64 19.89 -19.20
N ARG A 499 4.35 20.98 -19.93
CA ARG A 499 4.00 22.28 -19.33
C ARG A 499 2.79 22.19 -18.43
N GLU A 500 1.73 21.52 -18.87
CA GLU A 500 0.48 21.41 -18.10
C GLU A 500 0.70 20.74 -16.74
N SER A 501 1.53 19.69 -16.69
CA SER A 501 1.86 19.01 -15.43
C SER A 501 2.71 19.88 -14.51
N ALA A 502 3.66 20.63 -15.06
CA ALA A 502 4.44 21.58 -14.28
C ALA A 502 3.57 22.72 -13.74
N GLU A 503 2.70 23.31 -14.56
CA GLU A 503 1.78 24.39 -14.15
C GLU A 503 0.78 23.94 -13.09
N PHE A 504 0.35 22.67 -13.13
CA PHE A 504 -0.46 22.06 -12.08
C PHE A 504 0.25 22.12 -10.72
N PHE A 505 1.52 21.69 -10.62
CA PHE A 505 2.25 21.74 -9.35
C PHE A 505 2.63 23.15 -8.93
N ARG A 506 2.87 24.06 -9.87
CA ARG A 506 3.05 25.49 -9.54
C ARG A 506 1.80 26.09 -8.92
N ALA A 507 0.62 25.69 -9.40
CA ALA A 507 -0.64 26.12 -8.77
C ALA A 507 -0.80 25.53 -7.37
N HIS A 508 -0.43 24.26 -7.18
CA HIS A 508 -0.40 23.61 -5.86
C HIS A 508 0.56 24.29 -4.88
N ILE A 509 1.77 24.63 -5.32
CA ILE A 509 2.77 25.33 -4.50
C ILE A 509 2.30 26.74 -4.11
N ARG A 510 1.64 27.47 -5.03
CA ARG A 510 1.04 28.77 -4.67
C ARG A 510 -0.03 28.62 -3.57
N TRP A 511 -0.85 27.58 -3.66
CA TRP A 511 -1.82 27.30 -2.60
C TRP A 511 -1.13 26.99 -1.26
N LEU A 512 -0.02 26.24 -1.26
CA LEU A 512 0.77 26.01 -0.04
C LEU A 512 1.34 27.30 0.56
N GLN A 513 1.82 28.22 -0.30
CA GLN A 513 2.32 29.53 0.13
C GLN A 513 1.22 30.33 0.83
N GLU A 514 0.05 30.45 0.19
CA GLU A 514 -1.12 31.14 0.76
C GLU A 514 -1.57 30.47 2.08
N TRP A 515 -1.52 29.13 2.15
CA TRP A 515 -1.87 28.39 3.36
C TRP A 515 -0.90 28.67 4.50
N VAL A 516 0.42 28.65 4.25
CA VAL A 516 1.44 28.95 5.26
C VAL A 516 1.30 30.39 5.76
N GLU A 517 1.13 31.36 4.86
CA GLU A 517 0.93 32.78 5.22
C GLU A 517 -0.30 32.99 6.11
N ALA A 518 -1.36 32.18 5.91
CA ALA A 518 -2.58 32.28 6.68
C ALA A 518 -2.52 31.57 8.06
N ASN A 519 -1.70 30.53 8.21
CA ASN A 519 -1.74 29.64 9.39
C ASN A 519 -0.52 29.74 10.32
N TYR A 520 0.60 30.31 9.88
CA TYR A 520 1.79 30.49 10.73
C TYR A 520 1.85 31.91 11.31
N ALA A 521 1.64 32.02 12.63
CA ALA A 521 1.70 33.31 13.33
C ALA A 521 3.12 33.89 13.42
N SER A 522 4.16 33.04 13.40
CA SER A 522 5.56 33.49 13.45
C SER A 522 6.10 33.74 12.03
N PRO A 523 6.57 34.96 11.71
CA PRO A 523 7.13 35.27 10.40
C PRO A 523 8.35 34.40 10.05
N SER A 524 9.21 34.08 11.02
CA SER A 524 10.41 33.27 10.78
C SER A 524 10.08 31.80 10.51
N GLN A 525 8.99 31.28 11.10
CA GLN A 525 8.53 29.93 10.81
C GLN A 525 7.92 29.87 9.41
N ALA A 526 7.08 30.86 9.05
CA ALA A 526 6.51 30.97 7.72
C ALA A 526 7.61 31.08 6.63
N GLU A 527 8.61 31.95 6.85
CA GLU A 527 9.72 32.18 5.92
C GLU A 527 10.49 30.88 5.59
N ALA A 528 10.70 30.01 6.58
CA ALA A 528 11.37 28.72 6.38
C ALA A 528 10.65 27.83 5.34
N PHE A 529 9.32 27.79 5.35
CA PHE A 529 8.52 27.09 4.34
C PHE A 529 8.52 27.81 3.00
N LEU A 530 8.26 29.12 3.01
CA LEU A 530 8.11 29.92 1.79
C LEU A 530 9.39 29.90 0.93
N ASP A 531 10.57 29.85 1.55
CA ASP A 531 11.84 29.71 0.86
C ASP A 531 11.98 28.37 0.13
N LEU A 532 11.54 27.27 0.75
CA LEU A 532 11.52 25.94 0.14
C LEU A 532 10.53 25.91 -1.03
N PHE A 533 9.33 26.46 -0.83
CA PHE A 533 8.27 26.51 -1.83
C PHE A 533 8.69 27.33 -3.06
N LYS A 534 9.39 28.45 -2.84
CA LYS A 534 9.94 29.28 -3.92
C LYS A 534 10.99 28.52 -4.73
N LYS A 535 11.89 27.76 -4.09
CA LYS A 535 12.88 26.91 -4.78
C LYS A 535 12.19 25.83 -5.61
N ALA A 536 11.16 25.18 -5.05
CA ALA A 536 10.38 24.19 -5.78
C ALA A 536 9.63 24.79 -6.99
N ASP A 537 8.96 25.95 -6.85
CA ASP A 537 8.27 26.62 -7.98
C ASP A 537 9.24 26.92 -9.13
N GLN A 538 10.49 27.32 -8.83
CA GLN A 538 11.51 27.57 -9.85
C GLN A 538 11.87 26.32 -10.65
N VAL A 539 11.93 25.14 -10.02
CA VAL A 539 12.15 23.87 -10.72
C VAL A 539 11.03 23.61 -11.72
N TYR A 540 9.77 23.69 -11.28
CA TYR A 540 8.63 23.50 -12.17
C TYR A 540 8.52 24.58 -13.24
N ALA A 541 8.83 25.84 -12.94
CA ALA A 541 8.88 26.92 -13.91
C ALA A 541 9.94 26.64 -15.00
N GLY A 542 11.09 26.08 -14.62
CA GLY A 542 12.12 25.62 -15.54
C GLY A 542 11.63 24.49 -16.45
N ILE A 543 10.85 23.54 -15.92
CA ILE A 543 10.25 22.44 -16.69
C ILE A 543 9.22 22.98 -17.69
N ALA A 544 8.33 23.88 -17.26
CA ALA A 544 7.31 24.49 -18.12
C ALA A 544 7.92 25.24 -19.32
N LYS A 545 9.07 25.90 -19.13
CA LYS A 545 9.83 26.57 -20.20
C LYS A 545 10.49 25.61 -21.19
N LYS A 546 10.80 24.38 -20.76
CA LYS A 546 11.45 23.35 -21.61
C LYS A 546 10.47 22.63 -22.53
N ASP A 547 9.16 22.71 -22.27
CA ASP A 547 8.15 22.14 -23.17
C ASP A 547 8.07 22.98 -24.47
N ARG A 548 8.58 22.40 -25.56
CA ARG A 548 8.62 23.01 -26.90
C ARG A 548 7.54 22.47 -27.83
N HIS A 549 6.65 21.62 -27.35
CA HIS A 549 5.50 21.19 -28.12
C HIS A 549 4.38 22.21 -27.91
N PRO A 550 3.73 22.70 -28.99
CA PRO A 550 2.57 23.56 -28.84
C PRO A 550 1.53 22.79 -28.02
N SER A 551 1.03 23.40 -26.94
CA SER A 551 -0.06 22.85 -26.15
C SER A 551 -1.18 22.47 -27.10
N ALA A 552 -1.48 21.18 -27.23
CA ALA A 552 -2.76 20.76 -27.77
C ALA A 552 -3.78 21.23 -26.72
N VAL A 553 -4.30 22.44 -26.90
CA VAL A 553 -5.48 22.92 -26.18
C VAL A 553 -6.60 21.99 -26.59
N VAL A 554 -6.79 20.91 -25.85
CA VAL A 554 -8.02 20.13 -25.92
C VAL A 554 -9.06 20.98 -25.19
N PRO A 555 -10.11 21.47 -25.86
CA PRO A 555 -11.15 22.25 -25.18
C PRO A 555 -11.78 21.34 -24.13
N ALA A 556 -11.85 21.83 -22.88
CA ALA A 556 -12.73 21.26 -21.89
C ALA A 556 -14.15 21.29 -22.48
N THR A 557 -14.66 20.12 -22.84
CA THR A 557 -16.07 19.94 -23.21
C THR A 557 -16.83 19.55 -21.92
N PRO A 558 -18.08 20.02 -21.71
CA PRO A 558 -18.69 20.28 -20.40
C PRO A 558 -18.70 19.15 -19.35
#